data_AF-A0A086MIY4-F1
#
_entry.id   AF-A0A086MIY4-F1
#
_cell.length_a   1.000
_cell.length_b   1.000
_cell.length_c   1.000
_cell.angle_alpha   90.00
_cell.angle_beta   90.00
_cell.angle_gamma   90.00
#
_symmetry.space_group_name_H-M   'P 1'
#
loop_
_entity.id
_entity.type
_entity.pdbx_description
1 polymer ?
#
loop_
_entity_poly.entity_id
_entity_poly.type
_entity_poly.pdbx_seq_one_letter_code
_entity_poly.pdbx_strand_id
1 'polypeptide(L)'
;MPTPADKAEVMSFEFWFATVILPGIVCCMAWAAVLLNEWHYKRQRARARSGELHQPLGPEDAVLVSKATLRAAAHLSLPDPVLATILGLSASGVEQGRESQTPVIQDWLTLERAAPVIRLSRALNQDLGGDAEAVESWVRSHNTAFDERPIDILQTAGGPQRVLDHVQALLGSSCSV
;
A
#
# COMPACT_ATOMS: atom_id res chain seq x y z
N MET A 1 -24.86 69.30 -10.07
CA MET A 1 -26.14 68.57 -10.13
C MET A 1 -26.02 67.56 -11.25
N PRO A 2 -25.86 66.24 -10.97
CA PRO A 2 -25.60 65.27 -12.03
C PRO A 2 -26.84 65.10 -12.92
N THR A 3 -26.64 65.17 -14.24
CA THR A 3 -27.70 65.03 -15.26
C THR A 3 -28.21 63.58 -15.33
N PRO A 4 -29.49 63.34 -15.72
CA PRO A 4 -30.09 62.01 -15.70
C PRO A 4 -29.39 60.96 -16.59
N ALA A 5 -28.59 61.38 -17.57
CA ALA A 5 -27.78 60.49 -18.41
C ALA A 5 -26.59 59.86 -17.66
N ASP A 6 -26.01 60.58 -16.69
CA ASP A 6 -24.83 60.18 -15.93
C ASP A 6 -25.15 59.03 -14.93
N LYS A 7 -26.43 58.87 -14.58
CA LYS A 7 -26.92 57.79 -13.70
C LYS A 7 -27.15 56.47 -14.44
N ALA A 8 -27.40 56.50 -15.74
CA ALA A 8 -27.67 55.29 -16.52
C ALA A 8 -26.39 54.47 -16.79
N GLU A 9 -25.24 55.13 -16.87
CA GLU A 9 -23.95 54.49 -17.17
C GLU A 9 -23.35 53.79 -15.94
N VAL A 10 -23.40 54.42 -14.76
CA VAL A 10 -23.01 53.79 -13.48
C VAL A 10 -23.96 52.65 -13.07
N MET A 11 -25.22 52.69 -13.47
CA MET A 11 -26.15 51.58 -13.27
C MET A 11 -25.80 50.35 -14.12
N SER A 12 -25.15 50.51 -15.27
CA SER A 12 -24.77 49.39 -16.15
C SER A 12 -23.60 48.58 -15.57
N PHE A 13 -22.60 49.26 -14.98
CA PHE A 13 -21.44 48.60 -14.38
C PHE A 13 -21.79 47.87 -13.08
N GLU A 14 -22.56 48.51 -12.18
CA GLU A 14 -23.03 47.91 -10.93
C GLU A 14 -23.90 46.67 -11.21
N PHE A 15 -24.76 46.73 -12.24
CA PHE A 15 -25.58 45.59 -12.63
C PHE A 15 -24.72 44.44 -13.18
N TRP A 16 -23.74 44.73 -14.04
CA TRP A 16 -22.86 43.72 -14.63
C TRP A 16 -21.97 43.04 -13.58
N PHE A 17 -21.46 43.82 -12.62
CA PHE A 17 -20.69 43.29 -11.49
C PHE A 17 -21.53 42.36 -10.60
N ALA A 18 -22.74 42.77 -10.26
CA ALA A 18 -23.61 42.03 -9.34
C ALA A 18 -24.22 40.76 -9.95
N THR A 19 -24.55 40.76 -11.24
CA THR A 19 -25.30 39.66 -11.87
C THR A 19 -24.43 38.65 -12.63
N VAL A 20 -23.21 39.00 -13.03
CA VAL A 20 -22.36 38.12 -13.85
C VAL A 20 -21.05 37.78 -13.14
N ILE A 21 -20.33 38.76 -12.63
CA ILE A 21 -18.99 38.55 -12.05
C ILE A 21 -19.07 37.89 -10.68
N LEU A 22 -19.88 38.45 -9.77
CA LEU A 22 -20.00 37.97 -8.39
C LEU A 22 -20.46 36.49 -8.30
N PRO A 23 -21.49 36.05 -9.05
CA PRO A 23 -21.90 34.64 -9.06
C PRO A 23 -20.82 33.70 -9.60
N GLY A 24 -20.08 34.12 -10.63
CA GLY A 24 -18.96 33.36 -11.19
C GLY A 24 -17.82 33.16 -10.18
N ILE A 25 -17.46 34.21 -9.44
CA ILE A 25 -16.44 34.15 -8.38
C ILE A 25 -16.91 33.25 -7.24
N VAL A 26 -18.16 33.39 -6.77
CA VAL A 26 -18.72 32.55 -5.70
C VAL A 26 -18.75 31.08 -6.12
N CYS A 27 -19.13 30.78 -7.37
CA CYS A 27 -19.10 29.43 -7.92
C CYS A 27 -17.67 28.85 -7.96
N CYS A 28 -16.69 29.64 -8.42
CA CYS A 28 -15.28 29.23 -8.44
C CYS A 28 -14.72 28.97 -7.03
N MET A 29 -15.08 29.80 -6.06
CA MET A 29 -14.67 29.63 -4.66
C MET A 29 -15.30 28.39 -4.03
N ALA A 30 -16.58 28.11 -4.32
CA ALA A 30 -17.25 26.89 -3.86
C ALA A 30 -16.61 25.63 -4.48
N TRP A 31 -16.28 25.66 -5.77
CA TRP A 31 -15.58 24.54 -6.44
C TRP A 31 -14.15 24.37 -5.93
N ALA A 32 -13.41 25.45 -5.70
CA ALA A 32 -12.10 25.42 -5.08
C ALA A 32 -12.17 24.84 -3.66
N ALA A 33 -13.18 25.23 -2.85
CA ALA A 33 -13.39 24.68 -1.52
C ALA A 33 -13.66 23.17 -1.53
N VAL A 34 -14.42 22.65 -2.51
CA VAL A 34 -14.63 21.20 -2.68
C VAL A 34 -13.32 20.49 -3.05
N LEU A 35 -12.54 21.02 -3.98
CA LEU A 35 -11.25 20.44 -4.36
C LEU A 35 -10.22 20.49 -3.22
N LEU A 36 -10.19 21.59 -2.45
CA LEU A 36 -9.39 21.70 -1.24
C LEU A 36 -9.87 20.70 -0.18
N ASN A 37 -11.18 20.54 0.03
CA ASN A 37 -11.73 19.60 1.01
C ASN A 37 -11.40 18.14 0.65
N GLU A 38 -11.54 17.75 -0.62
CA GLU A 38 -11.11 16.45 -1.15
C GLU A 38 -9.61 16.22 -0.92
N TRP A 39 -8.79 17.24 -1.18
CA TRP A 39 -7.36 17.18 -0.95
C TRP A 39 -7.02 17.07 0.54
N HIS A 40 -7.69 17.84 1.40
CA HIS A 40 -7.52 17.79 2.85
C HIS A 40 -7.96 16.44 3.40
N TYR A 41 -9.09 15.90 2.93
CA TYR A 41 -9.62 14.59 3.30
C TYR A 41 -8.64 13.47 2.90
N LYS A 42 -8.17 13.46 1.65
CA LYS A 42 -7.17 12.48 1.17
C LYS A 42 -5.86 12.57 1.96
N ARG A 43 -5.39 13.79 2.24
CA ARG A 43 -4.14 14.03 3.00
C ARG A 43 -4.27 13.66 4.48
N GLN A 44 -5.39 13.97 5.12
CA GLN A 44 -5.67 13.59 6.51
C GLN A 44 -5.78 12.06 6.64
N ARG A 45 -6.46 11.39 5.72
CA ARG A 45 -6.60 9.92 5.72
C ARG A 45 -5.26 9.21 5.50
N ALA A 46 -4.40 9.71 4.60
CA ALA A 46 -3.06 9.17 4.40
C ALA A 46 -2.19 9.31 5.67
N ARG A 47 -2.29 10.44 6.38
CA ARG A 47 -1.59 10.66 7.65
C ARG A 47 -2.13 9.77 8.77
N ALA A 48 -3.44 9.62 8.88
CA ALA A 48 -4.08 8.74 9.87
C ALA A 48 -3.65 7.28 9.67
N ARG A 49 -3.70 6.77 8.42
CA ARG A 49 -3.21 5.43 8.08
C ARG A 49 -1.73 5.26 8.41
N SER A 50 -0.90 6.26 8.10
CA SER A 50 0.52 6.21 8.47
C SER A 50 0.68 6.12 9.99
N GLY A 51 -0.11 6.86 10.77
CA GLY A 51 -0.14 6.76 12.23
C GLY A 51 -0.55 5.38 12.74
N GLU A 52 -1.59 4.77 12.16
CA GLU A 52 -2.03 3.41 12.49
C GLU A 52 -0.94 2.36 12.21
N LEU A 53 -0.21 2.50 11.10
CA LEU A 53 0.85 1.56 10.73
C LEU A 53 2.06 1.60 11.69
N HIS A 54 2.33 2.73 12.35
CA HIS A 54 3.40 2.83 13.36
C HIS A 54 2.95 2.40 14.75
N GLN A 55 1.69 2.00 14.92
CA GLN A 55 1.21 1.48 16.19
C GLN A 55 1.93 0.16 16.50
N PRO A 56 2.40 -0.07 17.75
CA PRO A 56 2.94 -1.36 18.13
C PRO A 56 1.87 -2.45 18.06
N LEU A 57 2.26 -3.62 17.59
CA LEU A 57 1.44 -4.83 17.68
C LEU A 57 1.32 -5.28 19.13
N GLY A 58 0.24 -5.98 19.45
CA GLY A 58 0.14 -6.70 20.71
C GLY A 58 1.32 -7.68 20.85
N PRO A 59 1.84 -7.91 22.07
CA PRO A 59 3.04 -8.75 22.26
C PRO A 59 2.85 -10.19 21.77
N GLU A 60 1.64 -10.74 21.91
CA GLU A 60 1.29 -12.07 21.40
C GLU A 60 1.23 -12.12 19.86
N ASP A 61 0.62 -11.11 19.24
CA ASP A 61 0.52 -10.98 17.79
C ASP A 61 1.90 -10.80 17.16
N ALA A 62 2.75 -9.97 17.76
CA ALA A 62 4.12 -9.74 17.34
C ALA A 62 4.91 -11.06 17.30
N VAL A 63 4.80 -11.89 18.35
CA VAL A 63 5.43 -13.22 18.40
C VAL A 63 4.86 -14.15 17.33
N LEU A 64 3.53 -14.22 17.21
CA LEU A 64 2.85 -15.12 16.29
C LEU A 64 3.20 -14.81 14.83
N VAL A 65 3.07 -13.54 14.44
CA VAL A 65 3.36 -13.07 13.08
C VAL A 65 4.83 -13.25 12.79
N SER A 66 5.75 -12.86 13.69
CA SER A 66 7.19 -13.04 13.46
C SER A 66 7.56 -14.50 13.19
N LYS A 67 7.03 -15.44 13.99
CA LYS A 67 7.24 -16.87 13.77
C LYS A 67 6.66 -17.34 12.44
N ALA A 68 5.46 -16.87 12.08
CA ALA A 68 4.84 -17.20 10.80
C ALA A 68 5.66 -16.65 9.62
N THR A 69 6.17 -15.42 9.71
CA THR A 69 7.01 -14.78 8.68
C THR A 69 8.32 -15.52 8.50
N LEU A 70 9.04 -15.86 9.58
CA LEU A 70 10.30 -16.60 9.49
C LEU A 70 10.10 -18.00 8.89
N ARG A 71 9.00 -18.69 9.25
CA ARG A 71 8.63 -19.97 8.63
C ARG A 71 8.29 -19.83 7.15
N ALA A 72 7.54 -18.79 6.79
CA ALA A 72 7.20 -18.50 5.40
C ALA A 72 8.46 -18.21 4.58
N ALA A 73 9.39 -17.43 5.11
CA ALA A 73 10.66 -17.13 4.47
C ALA A 73 11.53 -18.38 4.27
N ALA A 74 11.59 -19.27 5.28
CA ALA A 74 12.26 -20.56 5.17
C ALA A 74 11.62 -21.45 4.10
N HIS A 75 10.29 -21.53 4.06
CA HIS A 75 9.56 -22.30 3.05
C HIS A 75 9.78 -21.78 1.63
N LEU A 76 9.90 -20.46 1.47
CA LEU A 76 10.19 -19.80 0.19
C LEU A 76 11.70 -19.74 -0.15
N SER A 77 12.56 -20.35 0.67
CA SER A 77 14.02 -20.32 0.54
C SER A 77 14.59 -18.89 0.38
N LEU A 78 14.03 -17.93 1.13
CA LEU A 78 14.45 -16.54 1.15
C LEU A 78 15.64 -16.33 2.11
N PRO A 79 16.77 -15.79 1.62
CA PRO A 79 17.88 -15.38 2.48
C PRO A 79 17.49 -14.23 3.43
N ASP A 80 18.11 -14.15 4.61
CA ASP A 80 17.83 -13.08 5.59
C ASP A 80 18.02 -11.65 5.05
N PRO A 81 19.03 -11.34 4.21
CA PRO A 81 19.15 -10.02 3.58
C PRO A 81 17.98 -9.68 2.64
N VAL A 82 17.46 -10.68 1.93
CA VAL A 82 16.29 -10.52 1.05
C VAL A 82 15.05 -10.30 1.90
N LEU A 83 14.84 -11.10 2.94
CA LEU A 83 13.72 -10.93 3.87
C LEU A 83 13.76 -9.56 4.55
N ALA A 84 14.93 -9.10 4.99
CA ALA A 84 15.11 -7.78 5.58
C ALA A 84 14.71 -6.67 4.60
N THR A 85 15.10 -6.79 3.33
CA THR A 85 14.71 -5.84 2.27
C THR A 85 13.21 -5.82 2.05
N ILE A 86 12.56 -6.99 1.98
CA ILE A 86 11.10 -7.13 1.82
C ILE A 86 10.36 -6.45 2.99
N LEU A 87 10.83 -6.69 4.23
CA LEU A 87 10.21 -6.17 5.43
C LEU A 87 10.53 -4.69 5.69
N GLY A 88 11.61 -4.16 5.09
CA GLY A 88 12.15 -2.83 5.43
C GLY A 88 12.89 -2.79 6.75
N LEU A 89 13.46 -3.92 7.16
CA LEU A 89 14.25 -4.06 8.38
C LEU A 89 15.74 -4.14 8.05
N SER A 90 16.60 -4.09 9.07
CA SER A 90 18.02 -4.41 8.90
C SER A 90 18.24 -5.92 8.87
N ALA A 91 19.23 -6.37 8.08
CA ALA A 91 19.61 -7.78 8.04
C ALA A 91 20.01 -8.31 9.43
N SER A 92 20.71 -7.50 10.24
CA SER A 92 21.08 -7.85 11.61
C SER A 92 19.86 -8.01 12.52
N GLY A 93 18.79 -7.24 12.31
CA GLY A 93 17.56 -7.35 13.10
C GLY A 93 16.79 -8.64 12.81
N VAL A 94 16.78 -9.07 11.55
CA VAL A 94 16.18 -10.34 11.14
C VAL A 94 16.99 -11.52 11.69
N GLU A 95 18.32 -11.49 11.56
CA GLU A 95 19.22 -12.52 12.09
C GLU A 95 19.08 -12.64 13.61
N GLN A 96 19.19 -11.51 14.32
CA GLN A 96 19.07 -11.48 15.77
C GLN A 96 17.71 -12.01 16.21
N GLY A 97 16.60 -11.62 15.57
CA GLY A 97 15.28 -12.13 15.94
C GLY A 97 15.10 -13.62 15.68
N ARG A 98 15.82 -14.17 14.69
CA ARG A 98 15.87 -15.62 14.42
C ARG A 98 16.66 -16.36 15.52
N GLU A 99 17.80 -15.84 15.95
CA GLU A 99 18.67 -16.44 16.98
C GLU A 99 18.10 -16.29 18.41
N SER A 100 17.67 -15.09 18.76
CA SER A 100 17.23 -14.71 20.12
C SER A 100 15.76 -15.04 20.41
N GLN A 101 15.02 -15.53 19.39
CA GLN A 101 13.58 -15.77 19.43
C GLN A 101 12.74 -14.52 19.77
N THR A 102 13.28 -13.32 19.56
CA THR A 102 12.53 -12.08 19.73
C THR A 102 11.69 -11.76 18.49
N PRO A 103 10.53 -11.09 18.64
CA PRO A 103 9.71 -10.67 17.51
C PRO A 103 10.47 -9.75 16.54
N VAL A 104 10.55 -10.18 15.28
CA VAL A 104 11.08 -9.40 14.14
C VAL A 104 10.05 -8.36 13.67
N ILE A 105 8.76 -8.70 13.77
CA ILE A 105 7.63 -7.85 13.40
C ILE A 105 7.03 -7.27 14.68
N GLN A 106 7.12 -5.95 14.84
CA GLN A 106 6.70 -5.25 16.07
C GLN A 106 5.63 -4.18 15.83
N ASP A 107 5.41 -3.78 14.58
CA ASP A 107 4.44 -2.75 14.19
C ASP A 107 3.60 -3.18 12.99
N TRP A 108 2.50 -2.44 12.78
CA TRP A 108 1.57 -2.70 11.70
C TRP A 108 2.17 -2.48 10.30
N LEU A 109 3.14 -1.56 10.15
CA LEU A 109 3.83 -1.28 8.90
C LEU A 109 4.63 -2.48 8.39
N THR A 110 5.38 -3.09 9.29
CA THR A 110 6.19 -4.28 9.00
C THR A 110 5.28 -5.48 8.79
N LEU A 111 4.16 -5.58 9.54
CA LEU A 111 3.13 -6.60 9.31
C LEU A 111 2.49 -6.48 7.92
N GLU A 112 2.18 -5.27 7.45
CA GLU A 112 1.60 -5.05 6.11
C GLU A 112 2.49 -5.65 5.01
N ARG A 113 3.81 -5.58 5.18
CA ARG A 113 4.80 -6.16 4.26
C ARG A 113 4.96 -7.67 4.45
N ALA A 114 4.87 -8.15 5.69
CA ALA A 114 5.03 -9.55 6.04
C ALA A 114 3.82 -10.43 5.68
N ALA A 115 2.60 -9.89 5.83
CA ALA A 115 1.37 -10.66 5.65
C ALA A 115 1.22 -11.26 4.24
N PRO A 116 1.53 -10.54 3.14
CA PRO A 116 1.50 -11.14 1.81
C PRO A 116 2.51 -12.28 1.64
N VAL A 117 3.69 -12.19 2.25
CA VAL A 117 4.72 -13.25 2.22
C VAL A 117 4.21 -14.53 2.91
N ILE A 118 3.59 -14.40 4.08
CA ILE A 118 2.97 -15.52 4.78
C ILE A 118 1.90 -16.18 3.90
N ARG A 119 1.01 -15.37 3.32
CA ARG A 119 -0.08 -15.87 2.47
C ARG A 119 0.45 -16.53 1.20
N LEU A 120 1.50 -15.98 0.58
CA LEU A 120 2.16 -16.53 -0.59
C LEU A 120 2.75 -17.90 -0.29
N SER A 121 3.47 -18.03 0.83
CA SER A 121 4.05 -19.32 1.23
C SER A 121 2.98 -20.42 1.37
N ARG A 122 1.82 -20.08 1.95
CA ARG A 122 0.71 -21.03 2.09
C ARG A 122 0.06 -21.36 0.75
N ALA A 123 -0.14 -20.37 -0.13
CA ALA A 123 -0.73 -20.58 -1.45
C ALA A 123 0.13 -21.50 -2.31
N LEU A 124 1.44 -21.27 -2.34
CA LEU A 124 2.38 -22.13 -3.07
C LEU A 124 2.46 -23.54 -2.49
N ASN A 125 2.42 -23.68 -1.15
CA ASN A 125 2.41 -25.00 -0.51
C ASN A 125 1.17 -25.84 -0.86
N GLN A 126 0.02 -25.19 -1.12
CA GLN A 126 -1.20 -25.90 -1.51
C GLN A 126 -1.12 -26.46 -2.93
N ASP A 127 -0.48 -25.74 -3.85
CA ASP A 127 -0.42 -26.11 -5.27
C ASP A 127 0.76 -27.03 -5.61
N LEU A 128 1.94 -26.75 -5.04
CA LEU A 128 3.18 -27.49 -5.29
C LEU A 128 3.35 -28.72 -4.38
N GLY A 129 2.29 -29.12 -3.66
CA GLY A 129 2.29 -30.35 -2.85
C GLY A 129 3.30 -30.38 -1.70
N GLY A 130 3.87 -29.24 -1.32
CA GLY A 130 4.91 -29.14 -0.29
C GLY A 130 6.32 -29.52 -0.75
N ASP A 131 6.57 -29.60 -2.06
CA ASP A 131 7.93 -29.77 -2.59
C ASP A 131 8.74 -28.48 -2.45
N ALA A 132 9.69 -28.48 -1.52
CA ALA A 132 10.55 -27.34 -1.23
C ALA A 132 11.43 -26.96 -2.42
N GLU A 133 11.87 -27.91 -3.24
CA GLU A 133 12.71 -27.64 -4.41
C GLU A 133 11.88 -26.97 -5.52
N ALA A 134 10.65 -27.43 -5.72
CA ALA A 134 9.70 -26.80 -6.64
C ALA A 134 9.38 -25.35 -6.24
N VAL A 135 9.15 -25.10 -4.94
CA VAL A 135 8.91 -23.74 -4.42
C VAL A 135 10.13 -22.84 -4.63
N GLU A 136 11.32 -23.33 -4.31
CA GLU A 136 12.58 -22.57 -4.48
C GLU A 136 12.85 -22.26 -5.96
N SER A 137 12.65 -23.25 -6.83
CA SER A 137 12.77 -23.10 -8.29
C SER A 137 11.77 -22.08 -8.83
N TRP A 138 10.51 -22.13 -8.41
CA TRP A 138 9.49 -21.16 -8.82
C TRP A 138 9.86 -19.73 -8.37
N VAL A 139 10.33 -19.55 -7.13
CA VAL A 139 10.69 -18.22 -6.60
C VAL A 139 11.90 -17.61 -7.32
N ARG A 140 12.86 -18.45 -7.78
CA ARG A 140 14.12 -18.01 -8.39
C ARG A 140 14.16 -18.06 -9.91
N SER A 141 13.24 -18.77 -10.55
CA SER A 141 13.16 -18.85 -12.01
C SER A 141 12.58 -17.56 -12.60
N HIS A 142 12.94 -17.26 -13.85
CA HIS A 142 12.32 -16.17 -14.60
C HIS A 142 10.85 -16.51 -14.83
N ASN A 143 9.96 -15.60 -14.45
CA ASN A 143 8.52 -15.78 -14.59
C ASN A 143 7.99 -14.84 -15.68
N THR A 144 7.45 -15.43 -16.74
CA THR A 144 6.94 -14.72 -17.92
C THR A 144 5.76 -13.79 -17.62
N ALA A 145 5.00 -14.01 -16.54
CA ALA A 145 3.93 -13.12 -16.13
C ALA A 145 4.44 -11.77 -15.61
N PHE A 146 5.69 -11.74 -15.15
CA PHE A 146 6.32 -10.53 -14.62
C PHE A 146 7.51 -10.03 -15.44
N ASP A 147 7.99 -10.85 -16.37
CA ASP A 147 9.26 -10.66 -17.09
C ASP A 147 10.49 -10.52 -16.16
N GLU A 148 10.39 -11.08 -14.95
CA GLU A 148 11.42 -11.02 -13.91
C GLU A 148 11.30 -12.26 -12.99
N ARG A 149 12.29 -12.48 -12.11
CA ARG A 149 12.20 -13.52 -11.09
C ARG A 149 11.31 -13.04 -9.94
N PRO A 150 10.40 -13.88 -9.40
CA PRO A 150 9.54 -13.49 -8.28
C PRO A 150 10.31 -12.96 -7.07
N ILE A 151 11.51 -13.48 -6.79
CA ILE A 151 12.37 -12.99 -5.70
C ILE A 151 12.81 -11.53 -5.85
N ASP A 152 13.00 -11.05 -7.08
CA ASP A 152 13.38 -9.65 -7.32
C ASP A 152 12.17 -8.74 -7.11
N ILE A 153 11.02 -9.14 -7.63
CA ILE A 153 9.75 -8.42 -7.46
C ILE A 153 9.39 -8.30 -5.99
N LEU A 154 9.55 -9.39 -5.21
CA LEU A 154 9.27 -9.40 -3.78
C LEU A 154 10.00 -8.29 -3.02
N GLN A 155 11.18 -7.89 -3.47
CA GLN A 155 12.00 -6.83 -2.84
C GLN A 155 11.56 -5.41 -3.23
N THR A 156 10.63 -5.25 -4.17
CA THR A 156 10.11 -3.95 -4.60
C THR A 156 8.95 -3.46 -3.73
N ALA A 157 8.68 -2.14 -3.78
CA ALA A 157 7.53 -1.56 -3.09
C ALA A 157 6.20 -2.15 -3.60
N GLY A 158 5.45 -2.82 -2.71
CA GLY A 158 4.20 -3.50 -3.06
C GLY A 158 4.37 -4.83 -3.81
N GLY A 159 5.62 -5.26 -4.03
CA GLY A 159 5.97 -6.51 -4.69
C GLY A 159 5.32 -7.76 -4.08
N PRO A 160 5.38 -7.97 -2.76
CA PRO A 160 4.76 -9.13 -2.10
C PRO A 160 3.26 -9.26 -2.36
N GLN A 161 2.53 -8.16 -2.36
CA GLN A 161 1.11 -8.17 -2.68
C GLN A 161 0.89 -8.52 -4.16
N ARG A 162 1.67 -7.93 -5.08
CA ARG A 162 1.58 -8.22 -6.51
C ARG A 162 1.82 -9.70 -6.83
N VAL A 163 2.85 -10.31 -6.23
CA VAL A 163 3.16 -11.73 -6.44
C VAL A 163 2.07 -12.61 -5.86
N LEU A 164 1.57 -12.28 -4.67
CA LEU A 164 0.46 -13.00 -4.05
C LEU A 164 -0.81 -12.95 -4.92
N ASP A 165 -1.17 -11.78 -5.42
CA ASP A 165 -2.38 -11.60 -6.24
C ASP A 165 -2.29 -12.42 -7.53
N HIS A 166 -1.12 -12.47 -8.16
CA HIS A 166 -0.90 -13.31 -9.33
C HIS A 166 -1.07 -14.80 -9.02
N VAL A 167 -0.44 -15.32 -7.95
CA VAL A 167 -0.58 -16.73 -7.55
C VAL A 167 -2.03 -17.03 -7.18
N GLN A 168 -2.71 -16.15 -6.44
CA GLN A 168 -4.12 -16.32 -6.10
C GLN A 168 -5.03 -16.29 -7.33
N ALA A 169 -4.74 -15.46 -8.32
CA ALA A 169 -5.48 -15.45 -9.58
C ALA A 169 -5.32 -16.78 -10.33
N LEU A 170 -4.09 -17.30 -10.44
CA LEU A 170 -3.82 -18.60 -11.06
C LEU A 170 -4.56 -19.74 -10.36
N LEU A 171 -4.56 -19.75 -9.02
CA LEU A 171 -5.24 -20.77 -8.20
C LEU A 171 -6.76 -20.60 -8.20
N GLY A 172 -7.26 -19.37 -8.25
CA GLY A 172 -8.68 -19.04 -8.28
C GLY A 172 -9.35 -19.45 -9.60
N SER A 173 -8.62 -19.43 -10.72
CA SER A 173 -9.10 -19.99 -11.99
C SER A 173 -9.28 -21.52 -11.97
N SER A 174 -8.63 -22.23 -11.04
CA SER A 174 -8.77 -23.68 -10.91
C SER A 174 -9.99 -24.10 -10.07
N CYS A 175 -10.68 -23.15 -9.43
CA CYS A 175 -11.87 -23.40 -8.62
C CYS A 175 -13.12 -22.78 -9.24
N SER A 176 -13.50 -23.23 -10.44
CA SER A 176 -14.89 -23.12 -10.88
C SER A 176 -15.71 -24.20 -10.17
N VAL A 177 -16.47 -23.81 -9.15
CA VAL A 177 -17.61 -24.57 -8.62
C VAL A 177 -18.88 -23.97 -9.18
#